data_AF-A0A7M3Z1Z0-F1
#
_entry.id   AF-A0A7M3Z1Z0-F1
#
_cell.length_a   1.000
_cell.length_b   1.000
_cell.length_c   1.000
_cell.angle_alpha   90.00
_cell.angle_beta   90.00
_cell.angle_gamma   90.00
#
_symmetry.space_group_name_H-M   'P 1'
#
loop_
_entity.id
_entity.type
_entity.pdbx_description
1 polymer ?
#
loop_
_entity_poly.entity_id
_entity_poly.type
_entity_poly.pdbx_seq_one_letter_code
_entity_poly.pdbx_strand_id
1 'polypeptide(L)'
;MSDTKTSEMRFLPIIGLCMLFPLLRMFGGELATGTPFTALESAFLIPLIPIVIFPVIAILGQMNRGDEAWRDRFKEGGMIALCALAISLSLTIWLAIEFFTDGASFEDPLRASIFNWINFDTITQDAAGNWIHLQNDSLGVGLWIDNVSMMLLFVASFLCFLICWFSIGYMNTDPINKDRNHRFYAEFVLFTAGMLGMVLADSFLWLFIFWEIMGLCSYLLIGFYYERPSAAYA
;
A
#
# COMPACT_ATOMS: atom_id res chain seq x y z
N MET A 1 20.96 21.57 17.06
CA MET A 1 19.53 21.44 17.45
C MET A 1 18.61 22.44 16.73
N SER A 2 19.15 23.48 16.07
CA SER A 2 18.39 24.45 15.26
C SER A 2 18.15 23.97 13.81
N ASP A 3 19.13 23.31 13.17
CA ASP A 3 19.05 22.95 11.73
C ASP A 3 18.04 21.86 11.37
N THR A 4 17.80 20.89 12.26
CA THR A 4 16.87 19.78 11.97
C THR A 4 15.42 20.28 11.82
N LYS A 5 15.03 21.27 12.63
CA LYS A 5 13.68 21.85 12.64
C LYS A 5 13.38 22.63 11.34
N THR A 6 14.38 23.29 10.78
CA THR A 6 14.27 24.04 9.53
C THR A 6 14.17 23.11 8.31
N SER A 7 14.78 21.93 8.36
CA SER A 7 14.64 20.93 7.29
C SER A 7 13.24 20.32 7.24
N GLU A 8 12.66 19.95 8.39
CA GLU A 8 11.32 19.35 8.50
C GLU A 8 10.21 20.29 7.98
N MET A 9 10.30 21.59 8.29
CA MET A 9 9.34 22.60 7.85
C MET A 9 9.33 22.83 6.32
N ARG A 10 10.39 22.44 5.59
CA ARG A 10 10.45 22.56 4.12
C ARG A 10 9.66 21.47 3.41
N PHE A 11 9.40 20.34 4.07
CA PHE A 11 8.73 19.17 3.46
C PHE A 11 7.24 19.08 3.77
N LEU A 12 6.78 19.76 4.82
CA LEU A 12 5.36 19.94 5.13
C LEU A 12 4.49 20.36 3.93
N PRO A 13 4.89 21.30 3.05
CA PRO A 13 4.10 21.63 1.86
C PRO A 13 4.07 20.51 0.80
N ILE A 14 5.12 19.67 0.69
CA ILE A 14 5.15 18.54 -0.26
C ILE A 14 4.22 17.43 0.21
N ILE A 15 4.23 17.14 1.52
CA ILE A 15 3.31 16.18 2.13
C ILE A 15 1.87 16.66 1.98
N GLY A 16 1.62 17.95 2.25
CA GLY A 16 0.32 18.58 2.00
C GLY A 16 -0.13 18.46 0.54
N LEU A 17 0.77 18.68 -0.43
CA LEU A 17 0.49 18.48 -1.85
C LEU A 17 0.13 17.02 -2.18
N CYS A 18 0.87 16.05 -1.64
CA CYS A 18 0.58 14.63 -1.81
C CYS A 18 -0.78 14.24 -1.20
N MET A 19 -1.17 14.84 -0.08
CA MET A 19 -2.49 14.64 0.52
C MET A 19 -3.64 15.22 -0.32
N LEU A 20 -3.36 16.15 -1.23
CA LEU A 20 -4.35 16.68 -2.20
C LEU A 20 -4.53 15.78 -3.43
N PHE A 21 -3.82 14.66 -3.53
CA PHE A 21 -3.94 13.73 -4.66
C PHE A 21 -5.38 13.25 -4.94
N PRO A 22 -6.23 12.95 -3.94
CA PRO A 22 -7.63 12.63 -4.18
C PRO A 22 -8.39 13.75 -4.91
N LEU A 23 -8.15 15.02 -4.54
CA LEU A 23 -8.77 16.17 -5.21
C LEU A 23 -8.28 16.30 -6.66
N LEU A 24 -6.98 16.12 -6.91
CA LEU A 24 -6.44 16.11 -8.27
C LEU A 24 -7.07 14.99 -9.12
N ARG A 25 -7.37 13.84 -8.53
CA ARG A 25 -8.02 12.73 -9.23
C ARG A 25 -9.51 12.99 -9.47
N MET A 26 -10.21 13.57 -8.49
CA MET A 26 -11.60 13.99 -8.63
C MET A 26 -11.77 15.02 -9.77
N PHE A 27 -11.04 16.14 -9.70
CA PHE A 27 -11.08 17.18 -10.74
C PHE A 27 -10.42 16.76 -12.06
N GLY A 28 -9.40 15.92 -12.00
CA GLY A 28 -8.72 15.37 -13.18
C GLY A 28 -9.60 14.37 -13.95
N GLY A 29 -10.44 13.60 -13.28
CA GLY A 29 -11.44 12.73 -13.90
C GLY A 29 -12.52 13.52 -14.65
N GLU A 30 -13.00 14.62 -14.06
CA GLU A 30 -13.92 15.53 -14.74
C GLU A 30 -13.29 16.13 -16.01
N LEU A 31 -12.00 16.49 -15.97
CA LEU A 31 -11.29 17.07 -17.10
C LEU A 31 -10.95 16.05 -18.21
N ALA A 32 -10.65 14.80 -17.85
CA ALA A 32 -10.16 13.77 -18.79
C ALA A 32 -11.29 12.91 -19.41
N THR A 33 -12.31 12.58 -18.62
CA THR A 33 -13.36 11.61 -18.98
C THR A 33 -14.78 12.18 -18.94
N GLY A 34 -14.95 13.41 -18.47
CA GLY A 34 -16.26 14.07 -18.36
C GLY A 34 -17.12 13.60 -17.18
N THR A 35 -16.62 12.67 -16.37
CA THR A 35 -17.23 12.20 -15.11
C THR A 35 -16.14 12.12 -14.04
N PRO A 36 -16.41 12.49 -12.77
CA PRO A 36 -15.44 12.31 -11.70
C PRO A 36 -15.15 10.82 -11.49
N PHE A 37 -13.89 10.45 -11.28
CA PHE A 37 -13.53 9.09 -10.85
C PHE A 37 -14.17 8.81 -9.49
N THR A 38 -14.82 7.67 -9.33
CA THR A 38 -15.39 7.25 -8.05
C THR A 38 -14.29 6.79 -7.09
N ALA A 39 -14.52 6.87 -5.77
CA ALA A 39 -13.53 6.37 -4.83
C ALA A 39 -13.34 4.86 -4.96
N LEU A 40 -14.38 4.12 -5.37
CA LEU A 40 -14.30 2.68 -5.67
C LEU A 40 -13.24 2.38 -6.74
N GLU A 41 -13.27 3.12 -7.84
CA GLU A 41 -12.26 3.00 -8.90
C GLU A 41 -10.88 3.45 -8.44
N SER A 42 -10.79 4.22 -7.36
CA SER A 42 -9.50 4.67 -6.81
C SER A 42 -8.99 3.76 -5.70
N ALA A 43 -9.83 2.86 -5.16
CA ALA A 43 -9.49 1.97 -4.06
C ALA A 43 -8.36 0.99 -4.42
N PHE A 44 -8.27 0.56 -5.70
CA PHE A 44 -7.17 -0.29 -6.15
C PHE A 44 -5.80 0.41 -6.03
N LEU A 45 -5.76 1.74 -6.07
CA LEU A 45 -4.51 2.49 -5.96
C LEU A 45 -3.95 2.47 -4.54
N ILE A 46 -4.79 2.29 -3.53
CA ILE A 46 -4.38 2.36 -2.13
C ILE A 46 -3.23 1.38 -1.82
N PRO A 47 -3.33 0.07 -2.16
CA PRO A 47 -2.22 -0.87 -2.03
C PRO A 47 -1.22 -0.77 -3.20
N LEU A 48 -1.66 -0.39 -4.40
CA LEU A 48 -0.79 -0.33 -5.59
C LEU A 48 0.32 0.74 -5.46
N ILE A 49 0.01 1.90 -4.87
CA ILE A 49 0.97 3.00 -4.73
C ILE A 49 2.23 2.52 -3.96
N PRO A 50 2.10 1.92 -2.76
CA PRO A 50 3.22 1.30 -2.08
C PRO A 50 3.96 0.24 -2.92
N ILE A 51 3.25 -0.63 -3.66
CA ILE A 51 3.88 -1.63 -4.54
C ILE A 51 4.78 -0.98 -5.59
N VAL A 52 4.31 0.11 -6.20
CA VAL A 52 5.07 0.82 -7.25
C VAL A 52 6.23 1.63 -6.67
N ILE A 53 6.07 2.15 -5.44
CA ILE A 53 7.09 2.96 -4.78
C ILE A 53 8.22 2.09 -4.21
N PHE A 54 7.95 0.84 -3.81
CA PHE A 54 8.96 -0.12 -3.38
C PHE A 54 10.18 -0.22 -4.31
N PRO A 55 10.03 -0.58 -5.61
CA PRO A 55 11.17 -0.70 -6.51
C PRO A 55 11.82 0.66 -6.79
N VAL A 56 11.05 1.76 -6.78
CA VAL A 56 11.59 3.12 -6.96
C VAL A 56 12.55 3.46 -5.82
N ILE A 57 12.18 3.21 -4.57
CA ILE A 57 13.06 3.43 -3.41
C ILE A 57 14.25 2.49 -3.45
N ALA A 58 14.04 1.21 -3.78
CA ALA A 58 15.12 0.22 -3.84
C ALA A 58 16.17 0.58 -4.92
N ILE A 59 15.72 0.92 -6.13
CA ILE A 59 16.60 1.27 -7.26
C ILE A 59 17.30 2.61 -6.99
N LEU A 60 16.56 3.66 -6.63
CA LEU A 60 17.17 4.97 -6.36
C LEU A 60 18.13 4.91 -5.17
N GLY A 61 17.82 4.10 -4.15
CA GLY A 61 18.71 3.89 -3.02
C GLY A 61 19.99 3.15 -3.38
N GLN A 62 19.95 2.21 -4.33
CA GLN A 62 21.16 1.54 -4.81
C GLN A 62 21.99 2.43 -5.75
N MET A 63 21.33 3.19 -6.62
CA MET A 63 22.00 4.10 -7.57
C MET A 63 22.70 5.27 -6.87
N ASN A 64 22.09 5.83 -5.82
CA ASN A 64 22.60 7.01 -5.12
C ASN A 64 23.32 6.67 -3.80
N ARG A 65 23.92 5.46 -3.71
CA ARG A 65 24.62 5.01 -2.51
C ARG A 65 25.84 5.91 -2.24
N GLY A 66 25.84 6.62 -1.11
CA GLY A 66 26.93 7.50 -0.68
C GLY A 66 26.83 8.97 -1.13
N ASP A 67 25.74 9.38 -1.80
CA ASP A 67 25.51 10.79 -2.16
C ASP A 67 24.91 11.58 -0.97
N GLU A 68 25.59 12.66 -0.56
CA GLU A 68 25.14 13.56 0.52
C GLU A 68 23.80 14.22 0.19
N ALA A 69 23.50 14.47 -1.09
CA ALA A 69 22.23 15.04 -1.51
C ALA A 69 21.06 14.07 -1.32
N TRP A 70 21.26 12.76 -1.53
CA TRP A 70 20.24 11.73 -1.31
C TRP A 70 19.98 11.52 0.18
N ARG A 71 21.05 11.50 0.98
CA ARG A 71 20.97 11.38 2.44
C ARG A 71 20.26 12.58 3.07
N ASP A 72 20.66 13.80 2.73
CA ASP A 72 20.18 14.98 3.46
C ASP A 72 18.86 15.52 2.91
N ARG A 73 18.59 15.38 1.60
CA ARG A 73 17.38 15.91 0.96
C ARG A 73 16.22 14.91 0.94
N PHE A 74 16.51 13.62 0.79
CA PHE A 74 15.48 12.56 0.73
C PHE A 74 15.47 11.65 1.95
N LYS A 75 16.35 11.88 2.94
CA LYS A 75 16.51 11.04 4.14
C LYS A 75 16.58 9.56 3.77
N GLU A 76 17.42 9.27 2.78
CA GLU A 76 17.66 7.92 2.25
C GLU A 76 16.40 7.19 1.72
N GLY A 77 15.42 7.94 1.22
CA GLY A 77 14.18 7.41 0.64
C GLY A 77 12.96 7.45 1.57
N GLY A 78 13.15 7.77 2.85
CA GLY A 78 12.05 7.86 3.82
C GLY A 78 11.02 8.93 3.47
N MET A 79 11.43 10.04 2.85
CA MET A 79 10.50 11.07 2.41
C MET A 79 9.58 10.60 1.28
N ILE A 80 10.12 9.80 0.35
CA ILE A 80 9.35 9.24 -0.78
C ILE A 80 8.33 8.23 -0.24
N ALA A 81 8.76 7.38 0.69
CA ALA A 81 7.87 6.46 1.41
C ALA A 81 6.74 7.22 2.13
N LEU A 82 7.07 8.28 2.86
CA LEU A 82 6.08 9.08 3.57
C LEU A 82 5.07 9.76 2.64
N CYS A 83 5.53 10.30 1.52
CA CYS A 83 4.64 10.90 0.51
C CYS A 83 3.71 9.86 -0.10
N ALA A 84 4.21 8.67 -0.42
CA ALA A 84 3.41 7.57 -0.94
C ALA A 84 2.33 7.14 0.06
N LEU A 85 2.69 6.99 1.33
CA LEU A 85 1.76 6.62 2.40
C LEU A 85 0.77 7.74 2.72
N ALA A 86 1.17 9.00 2.58
CA ALA A 86 0.25 10.13 2.67
C ALA A 86 -0.81 10.08 1.57
N ILE A 87 -0.43 9.74 0.32
CA ILE A 87 -1.39 9.55 -0.78
C ILE A 87 -2.34 8.39 -0.46
N SER A 88 -1.82 7.23 -0.05
CA SER A 88 -2.68 6.08 0.31
C SER A 88 -3.62 6.39 1.46
N LEU A 89 -3.17 7.13 2.48
CA LEU A 89 -4.02 7.59 3.58
C LEU A 89 -5.11 8.54 3.09
N SER A 90 -4.76 9.53 2.28
CA SER A 90 -5.73 10.49 1.73
C SER A 90 -6.76 9.82 0.82
N LEU A 91 -6.35 8.85 0.00
CA LEU A 91 -7.27 8.01 -0.78
C LEU A 91 -8.20 7.19 0.11
N THR A 92 -7.68 6.64 1.21
CA THR A 92 -8.48 5.88 2.18
C THR A 92 -9.51 6.78 2.88
N ILE A 93 -9.15 8.02 3.23
CA ILE A 93 -10.07 9.00 3.81
C ILE A 93 -11.16 9.39 2.81
N TRP A 94 -10.78 9.61 1.54
CA TRP A 94 -11.76 9.91 0.50
C TRP A 94 -12.75 8.76 0.30
N LEU A 95 -12.26 7.53 0.21
CA LEU A 95 -13.08 6.32 0.14
C LEU A 95 -14.00 6.18 1.36
N ALA A 96 -13.52 6.50 2.56
CA ALA A 96 -14.32 6.49 3.77
C ALA A 96 -15.47 7.51 3.72
N ILE A 97 -15.19 8.75 3.31
CA ILE A 97 -16.22 9.78 3.19
C ILE A 97 -17.29 9.35 2.18
N GLU A 98 -16.91 8.84 1.01
CA GLU A 98 -17.85 8.36 -0.02
C GLU A 98 -18.70 7.20 0.52
N PHE A 99 -18.06 6.21 1.14
CA PHE A 99 -18.74 5.06 1.74
C PHE A 99 -19.77 5.46 2.82
N PHE A 100 -19.44 6.43 3.69
CA PHE A 100 -20.38 6.94 4.70
C PHE A 100 -21.44 7.89 4.12
N THR A 101 -21.17 8.58 3.02
CA THR A 101 -22.10 9.53 2.39
C THR A 101 -23.15 8.82 1.55
N ASP A 102 -22.73 7.80 0.78
CA ASP A 102 -23.60 7.05 -0.11
C ASP A 102 -24.42 5.98 0.63
N GLY A 103 -24.24 5.86 1.95
CA GLY A 103 -25.10 5.06 2.82
C GLY A 103 -25.04 3.57 2.50
N ALA A 104 -23.88 3.05 2.07
CA ALA A 104 -23.66 1.63 1.84
C ALA A 104 -23.98 0.85 3.13
N SER A 105 -25.19 0.31 3.18
CA SER A 105 -25.66 -0.51 4.28
C SER A 105 -24.94 -1.87 4.27
N PHE A 106 -24.97 -2.61 5.38
CA PHE A 106 -24.39 -3.96 5.45
C PHE A 106 -24.94 -4.94 4.40
N GLU A 107 -26.03 -4.60 3.70
CA GLU A 107 -26.67 -5.45 2.71
C GLU A 107 -26.06 -5.31 1.30
N ASP A 108 -25.48 -4.16 0.94
CA ASP A 108 -24.90 -3.89 -0.38
C ASP A 108 -23.39 -3.58 -0.29
N PRO A 109 -22.53 -4.58 -0.04
CA PRO A 109 -21.09 -4.42 -0.07
C PRO A 109 -20.62 -4.02 -1.48
N LEU A 110 -19.74 -3.04 -1.52
CA LEU A 110 -19.16 -2.55 -2.77
C LEU A 110 -18.14 -3.57 -3.28
N ARG A 111 -18.49 -4.26 -4.37
CA ARG A 111 -17.62 -5.22 -5.04
C ARG A 111 -17.16 -4.68 -6.38
N ALA A 112 -15.85 -4.52 -6.54
CA ALA A 112 -15.24 -4.21 -7.83
C ALA A 112 -14.47 -5.45 -8.33
N SER A 113 -14.94 -6.10 -9.40
CA SER A 113 -14.16 -7.16 -10.07
C SER A 113 -13.23 -6.53 -11.08
N ILE A 114 -11.91 -6.76 -10.93
CA ILE A 114 -10.89 -6.16 -11.80
C ILE A 114 -10.58 -7.11 -12.96
N PHE A 115 -10.28 -8.38 -12.66
CA PHE A 115 -9.97 -9.39 -13.65
C PHE A 115 -10.11 -10.80 -13.08
N ASN A 116 -10.51 -11.77 -13.92
CA ASN A 116 -10.61 -13.18 -13.54
C ASN A 116 -9.27 -13.89 -13.74
N TRP A 117 -8.61 -14.23 -12.64
CA TRP A 117 -7.24 -14.75 -12.67
C TRP A 117 -7.18 -16.24 -13.00
N ILE A 118 -7.96 -17.07 -12.32
CA ILE A 118 -8.00 -18.51 -12.56
C ILE A 118 -9.44 -18.93 -12.81
N ASN A 119 -9.69 -19.58 -13.95
CA ASN A 119 -10.98 -20.15 -14.28
C ASN A 119 -10.87 -21.67 -14.16
N PHE A 120 -11.69 -22.27 -13.31
CA PHE A 120 -11.82 -23.71 -13.23
C PHE A 120 -13.08 -24.14 -13.95
N ASP A 121 -12.93 -25.19 -14.76
CA ASP A 121 -14.06 -25.87 -15.34
C ASP A 121 -14.36 -27.10 -14.50
N THR A 122 -15.53 -27.11 -13.86
CA THR A 122 -15.92 -28.22 -13.00
C THR A 122 -16.66 -29.23 -13.86
N ILE A 123 -16.01 -30.36 -14.13
CA ILE A 123 -16.63 -31.47 -14.84
C ILE A 123 -17.49 -32.25 -13.83
N THR A 124 -18.81 -32.24 -14.02
CA THR A 124 -19.74 -33.05 -13.22
C THR A 124 -20.48 -34.03 -14.11
N GLN A 125 -21.14 -35.01 -13.52
CA GLN A 125 -22.06 -35.87 -14.24
C GLN A 125 -23.49 -35.38 -13.99
N ASP A 126 -24.24 -35.22 -15.08
CA ASP A 126 -25.69 -35.04 -15.01
C ASP A 126 -26.36 -36.33 -14.49
N ALA A 127 -27.62 -36.26 -14.06
CA ALA A 127 -28.41 -37.39 -13.59
C ALA A 127 -28.50 -38.55 -14.61
N ALA A 128 -28.25 -38.26 -15.89
CA ALA A 128 -28.16 -39.24 -16.99
C ALA A 128 -26.77 -39.87 -17.18
N GLY A 129 -25.76 -39.53 -16.37
CA GLY A 129 -24.39 -40.05 -16.47
C GLY A 129 -23.52 -39.39 -17.54
N ASN A 130 -24.01 -38.31 -18.16
CA ASN A 130 -23.25 -37.55 -19.14
C ASN A 130 -22.31 -36.57 -18.44
N TRP A 131 -21.06 -36.51 -18.89
CA TRP A 131 -20.10 -35.49 -18.45
C TRP A 131 -20.57 -34.12 -18.95
N ILE A 132 -20.86 -33.22 -18.01
CA ILE A 132 -21.22 -31.84 -18.29
C ILE A 132 -20.16 -30.90 -17.71
N HIS A 133 -19.81 -29.89 -18.49
CA HIS A 133 -18.93 -28.81 -18.07
C HIS A 133 -19.78 -27.77 -17.37
N LEU A 134 -19.72 -27.71 -16.04
CA LEU A 134 -20.29 -26.60 -15.28
C LEU A 134 -19.25 -25.49 -15.23
N GLN A 135 -19.37 -24.56 -16.17
CA GLN A 135 -18.59 -23.35 -16.19
C GLN A 135 -19.13 -22.41 -15.11
N ASN A 136 -18.48 -22.27 -13.94
CA ASN A 136 -18.65 -21.03 -13.13
C ASN A 136 -17.81 -20.76 -11.87
N ASP A 137 -16.66 -21.40 -11.61
CA ASP A 137 -15.82 -20.95 -10.48
C ASP A 137 -14.55 -20.24 -11.00
N SER A 138 -14.66 -18.90 -11.12
CA SER A 138 -13.52 -18.03 -11.41
C SER A 138 -12.99 -17.39 -10.13
N LEU A 139 -11.73 -17.64 -9.80
CA LEU A 139 -11.01 -16.87 -8.79
C LEU A 139 -10.59 -15.54 -9.41
N GLY A 140 -11.36 -14.50 -9.10
CA GLY A 140 -11.09 -13.13 -9.50
C GLY A 140 -10.11 -12.42 -8.57
N VAL A 141 -9.46 -11.41 -9.13
CA VAL A 141 -8.92 -10.29 -8.37
C VAL A 141 -10.02 -9.25 -8.30
N GLY A 142 -10.62 -9.11 -7.13
CA GLY A 142 -11.58 -8.05 -6.85
C GLY A 142 -11.27 -7.32 -5.55
N LEU A 143 -11.96 -6.21 -5.39
CA LEU A 143 -12.01 -5.44 -4.16
C LEU A 143 -13.34 -5.70 -3.48
N TRP A 144 -13.27 -6.06 -2.21
CA TRP A 144 -14.44 -6.17 -1.34
C TRP A 144 -14.37 -5.10 -0.27
N ILE A 145 -15.34 -4.20 -0.27
CA ILE A 145 -15.39 -3.09 0.68
C ILE A 145 -16.69 -3.18 1.46
N ASP A 146 -16.55 -3.51 2.75
CA ASP A 146 -17.61 -3.53 3.74
C ASP A 146 -17.26 -2.60 4.93
N ASN A 147 -18.18 -2.46 5.87
CA ASN A 147 -18.00 -1.63 7.06
C ASN A 147 -16.74 -2.01 7.87
N VAL A 148 -16.45 -3.31 7.98
CA VAL A 148 -15.30 -3.82 8.74
C VAL A 148 -14.00 -3.53 8.00
N SER A 149 -13.94 -3.81 6.70
CA SER A 149 -12.75 -3.55 5.88
C SER A 149 -12.43 -2.06 5.84
N MET A 150 -13.44 -1.18 5.77
CA MET A 150 -13.22 0.27 5.83
C MET A 150 -12.59 0.74 7.14
N MET A 151 -13.07 0.23 8.28
CA MET A 151 -12.46 0.53 9.58
C MET A 151 -11.02 0.03 9.64
N LEU A 152 -10.76 -1.21 9.24
CA LEU A 152 -9.43 -1.80 9.24
C LEU A 152 -8.47 -1.08 8.30
N LEU A 153 -8.94 -0.70 7.11
CA LEU A 153 -8.15 0.00 6.09
C LEU A 153 -7.73 1.39 6.59
N PHE A 154 -8.65 2.12 7.24
CA PHE A 154 -8.35 3.41 7.83
C PHE A 154 -7.30 3.30 8.95
N VAL A 155 -7.50 2.36 9.88
CA VAL A 155 -6.56 2.16 10.99
C VAL A 155 -5.19 1.72 10.48
N ALA A 156 -5.14 0.77 9.54
CA ALA A 156 -3.89 0.28 8.96
C ALA A 156 -3.14 1.39 8.22
N SER A 157 -3.79 2.14 7.34
CA SER A 157 -3.16 3.25 6.59
C SER A 157 -2.67 4.36 7.52
N PHE A 158 -3.45 4.70 8.55
CA PHE A 158 -3.08 5.72 9.53
C PHE A 158 -1.86 5.31 10.38
N LEU A 159 -1.84 4.07 10.87
CA LEU A 159 -0.70 3.55 11.63
C LEU A 159 0.54 3.45 10.76
N CYS A 160 0.44 2.97 9.51
CA CYS A 160 1.58 2.89 8.61
C CYS A 160 2.18 4.29 8.32
N PHE A 161 1.33 5.30 8.15
CA PHE A 161 1.79 6.69 8.01
C PHE A 161 2.55 7.18 9.24
N LEU A 162 2.00 6.97 10.45
CA LEU A 162 2.65 7.37 11.71
C LEU A 162 3.96 6.63 11.96
N ILE A 163 4.01 5.32 11.69
CA ILE A 163 5.22 4.51 11.82
C ILE A 163 6.28 5.00 10.84
N CYS A 164 5.91 5.32 9.60
CA CYS A 164 6.84 5.90 8.62
C CYS A 164 7.39 7.25 9.10
N TRP A 165 6.51 8.12 9.59
CA TRP A 165 6.89 9.43 10.13
C TRP A 165 7.89 9.27 11.29
N PHE A 166 7.58 8.39 12.24
CA PHE A 166 8.47 8.10 13.36
C PHE A 166 9.81 7.51 12.91
N SER A 167 9.80 6.60 11.95
CA SER A 167 11.00 5.92 11.45
C SER A 167 11.99 6.88 10.81
N ILE A 168 11.51 7.97 10.21
CA ILE A 168 12.36 9.04 9.67
C ILE A 168 13.23 9.70 10.75
N GLY A 169 12.70 9.88 11.96
CA GLY A 169 13.51 10.37 13.07
C GLY A 169 14.42 9.29 13.65
N TYR A 170 13.87 8.08 13.82
CA TYR A 170 14.55 6.98 14.49
C TYR A 170 15.76 6.46 13.71
N MET A 171 15.59 6.12 12.42
CA MET A 171 16.63 5.45 11.62
C MET A 171 17.86 6.30 11.32
N ASN A 172 17.73 7.63 11.43
CA ASN A 172 18.84 8.57 11.23
C ASN A 172 19.70 8.77 12.49
N THR A 173 19.36 8.12 13.61
CA THR A 173 20.09 8.27 14.87
C THR A 173 21.36 7.43 14.93
N ASP A 174 21.34 6.22 14.36
CA ASP A 174 22.46 5.28 14.44
C ASP A 174 23.40 5.37 13.24
N PRO A 175 24.74 5.46 13.46
CA PRO A 175 25.71 5.57 12.37
C PRO A 175 25.85 4.28 11.54
N ILE A 176 25.42 3.12 12.07
CA ILE A 176 25.39 1.82 11.36
C ILE A 176 24.40 1.84 10.18
N ASN A 177 23.39 2.70 10.28
CA ASN A 177 22.29 2.78 9.34
C ASN A 177 22.54 3.73 8.17
N LYS A 178 23.65 4.48 8.22
CA LYS A 178 24.07 5.36 7.13
C LYS A 178 24.21 4.57 5.84
N ASP A 179 23.60 5.08 4.79
CA ASP A 179 23.56 4.48 3.44
C ASP A 179 22.80 3.13 3.37
N ARG A 180 22.04 2.75 4.40
CA ARG A 180 21.26 1.49 4.46
C ARG A 180 19.77 1.69 4.66
N ASN A 181 19.31 2.89 5.00
CA ASN A 181 17.89 3.12 5.32
C ASN A 181 16.97 2.94 4.09
N HIS A 182 17.49 3.12 2.88
CA HIS A 182 16.76 2.81 1.64
C HIS A 182 16.17 1.38 1.61
N ARG A 183 16.87 0.39 2.18
CA ARG A 183 16.37 -0.99 2.29
C ARG A 183 15.19 -1.08 3.26
N PHE A 184 15.33 -0.49 4.44
CA PHE A 184 14.28 -0.45 5.44
C PHE A 184 13.01 0.21 4.90
N TYR A 185 13.13 1.37 4.25
CA TYR A 185 11.95 2.06 3.70
C TYR A 185 11.33 1.30 2.53
N ALA A 186 12.12 0.65 1.69
CA ALA A 186 11.59 -0.21 0.63
C ALA A 186 10.79 -1.39 1.24
N GLU A 187 11.38 -2.14 2.16
CA GLU A 187 10.75 -3.28 2.84
C GLU A 187 9.50 -2.84 3.64
N PHE A 188 9.54 -1.68 4.30
CA PHE A 188 8.41 -1.12 5.05
C PHE A 188 7.24 -0.69 4.15
N VAL A 189 7.53 -0.05 3.00
CA VAL A 189 6.48 0.32 2.04
C VAL A 189 5.86 -0.94 1.43
N LEU A 190 6.66 -1.96 1.13
CA LEU A 190 6.15 -3.24 0.63
C LEU A 190 5.31 -3.98 1.69
N PHE A 191 5.72 -3.93 2.96
CA PHE A 191 4.92 -4.43 4.09
C PHE A 191 3.56 -3.73 4.16
N THR A 192 3.56 -2.39 4.07
CA THR A 192 2.32 -1.61 4.06
C THR A 192 1.43 -1.99 2.86
N ALA A 193 2.03 -2.24 1.70
CA ALA A 193 1.32 -2.69 0.52
C ALA A 193 0.56 -4.00 0.77
N GLY A 194 1.23 -4.98 1.38
CA GLY A 194 0.62 -6.25 1.75
C GLY A 194 -0.49 -6.08 2.79
N MET A 195 -0.31 -5.18 3.77
CA MET A 195 -1.32 -4.93 4.80
C MET A 195 -2.61 -4.34 4.19
N LEU A 196 -2.48 -3.29 3.35
CA LEU A 196 -3.61 -2.64 2.71
C LEU A 196 -4.28 -3.56 1.67
N GLY A 197 -3.47 -4.34 0.94
CA GLY A 197 -3.95 -5.30 -0.06
C GLY A 197 -4.74 -6.45 0.57
N MET A 198 -4.28 -6.97 1.71
CA MET A 198 -4.97 -8.03 2.44
C MET A 198 -6.37 -7.60 2.90
N VAL A 199 -6.52 -6.38 3.41
CA VAL A 199 -7.80 -5.85 3.89
C VAL A 199 -8.81 -5.69 2.75
N LEU A 200 -8.35 -5.37 1.53
CA LEU A 200 -9.21 -5.15 0.37
C LEU A 200 -9.51 -6.42 -0.44
N ALA A 201 -8.97 -7.57 -0.05
CA ALA A 201 -9.02 -8.76 -0.89
C ALA A 201 -10.41 -9.42 -0.93
N ASP A 202 -10.96 -9.65 -2.14
CA ASP A 202 -12.25 -10.33 -2.32
C ASP A 202 -12.20 -11.86 -2.35
N SER A 203 -11.00 -12.45 -2.48
CA SER A 203 -10.80 -13.89 -2.60
C SER A 203 -9.68 -14.39 -1.69
N PHE A 204 -9.82 -15.64 -1.21
CA PHE A 204 -8.82 -16.26 -0.32
C PHE A 204 -7.44 -16.36 -0.97
N LEU A 205 -7.39 -16.60 -2.29
CA LEU A 205 -6.12 -16.65 -3.02
C LEU A 205 -5.43 -15.28 -3.04
N TRP A 206 -6.21 -14.22 -3.28
CA TRP A 206 -5.69 -12.85 -3.30
C TRP A 206 -5.23 -12.40 -1.90
N LEU A 207 -5.99 -12.76 -0.87
CA LEU A 207 -5.61 -12.58 0.54
C LEU A 207 -4.30 -13.32 0.86
N PHE A 208 -4.17 -14.57 0.42
CA PHE A 208 -2.98 -15.40 0.68
C PHE A 208 -1.71 -14.82 0.06
N ILE A 209 -1.77 -14.26 -1.15
CA ILE A 209 -0.61 -13.59 -1.76
C ILE A 209 -0.13 -12.42 -0.89
N PHE A 210 -1.04 -11.55 -0.47
CA PHE A 210 -0.67 -10.42 0.36
C PHE A 210 -0.20 -10.83 1.75
N TRP A 211 -0.74 -11.93 2.28
CA TRP A 211 -0.26 -12.54 3.52
C TRP A 211 1.18 -13.03 3.41
N GLU A 212 1.55 -13.73 2.32
CA GLU A 212 2.93 -14.15 2.05
C GLU A 212 3.89 -12.97 1.83
N ILE A 213 3.45 -11.94 1.09
CA ILE A 213 4.24 -10.70 0.92
C ILE A 213 4.50 -10.04 2.28
N MET A 214 3.48 -9.93 3.13
CA MET A 214 3.63 -9.40 4.48
C MET A 214 4.59 -10.24 5.33
N GLY A 215 4.50 -11.57 5.26
CA GLY A 215 5.39 -12.49 5.97
C GLY A 215 6.85 -12.34 5.54
N LEU A 216 7.10 -12.29 4.23
CA LEU A 216 8.43 -12.06 3.65
C LEU A 216 9.01 -10.72 4.09
N CYS A 217 8.23 -9.64 4.04
CA CYS A 217 8.68 -8.33 4.50
C CYS A 217 8.98 -8.31 6.00
N SER A 218 8.20 -9.01 6.82
CA SER A 218 8.46 -9.14 8.25
C SER A 218 9.80 -9.82 8.51
N TYR A 219 10.10 -10.91 7.79
CA TYR A 219 11.40 -11.58 7.87
C TYR A 219 12.56 -10.64 7.51
N LEU A 220 12.45 -9.90 6.41
CA LEU A 220 13.50 -8.95 5.97
C LEU A 220 13.72 -7.82 6.97
N LEU A 221 12.64 -7.26 7.54
CA LEU A 221 12.70 -6.17 8.51
C LEU A 221 13.29 -6.62 9.86
N ILE A 222 12.97 -7.84 10.32
CA ILE A 222 13.58 -8.42 11.54
C ILE A 222 15.08 -8.66 11.31
N GLY A 223 15.44 -9.19 10.13
CA GLY A 223 16.81 -9.44 9.71
C GLY A 223 17.61 -8.20 9.26
N PHE A 224 17.07 -6.98 9.43
CA PHE A 224 17.70 -5.75 8.93
C PHE A 224 19.14 -5.56 9.47
N TYR A 225 19.37 -5.88 10.75
CA TYR A 225 20.68 -5.86 11.39
C TYR A 225 21.37 -7.23 11.33
N TYR A 226 21.56 -7.77 10.12
CA TYR A 226 22.19 -9.08 9.89
C TYR A 226 23.59 -9.23 10.51
N GLU A 227 24.28 -8.14 10.86
CA GLU A 227 25.56 -8.20 11.58
C GLU A 227 25.43 -8.70 13.01
N ARG A 228 24.25 -8.57 13.62
CA ARG A 228 23.99 -9.05 14.97
C ARG A 228 23.56 -10.51 14.89
N PRO A 229 24.28 -11.45 15.54
CA PRO A 229 23.90 -12.86 15.53
C PRO A 229 22.45 -13.07 15.98
N SER A 230 21.98 -12.31 16.97
CA SER A 230 20.60 -12.37 17.47
C SER A 230 19.53 -12.00 16.43
N ALA A 231 19.88 -11.22 15.39
CA ALA A 231 18.96 -10.82 14.32
C ALA A 231 19.13 -11.69 13.06
N ALA A 232 20.29 -12.32 12.86
CA ALA A 232 20.56 -13.19 11.72
C ALA A 232 19.99 -14.61 11.85
N TYR A 233 19.73 -15.08 13.08
CA TYR A 233 19.15 -16.41 13.36
C TYR A 233 17.63 -16.40 13.57
N ALA A 234 16.96 -15.26 13.34
CA ALA A 234 15.51 -15.13 13.38
C ALA A 234 14.90 -15.59 12.04
#